data_AF-A0A068SIK3-F1
#
_entry.id   AF-A0A068SIK3-F1
#
_cell.length_a   1.000
_cell.length_b   1.000
_cell.length_c   1.000
_cell.angle_alpha   90.00
_cell.angle_beta   90.00
_cell.angle_gamma   90.00
#
_symmetry.space_group_name_H-M   'P 1'
#
loop_
_entity.id
_entity.type
_entity.pdbx_description
1 polymer ?
#
loop_
_entity_poly.entity_id
_entity_poly.type
_entity_poly.pdbx_seq_one_letter_code
_entity_poly.pdbx_strand_id
1 'polypeptide(L)'
;MLPAEISDEFMALMAMYWTFLSLHWPIRDPGKYHRSAIKPVNYIGEVKSFVLDRLGYIPVFFFLVVVFGCGDYPGPYRHVDKGLLILYHLLSGCSIAEMGRFIPRSSFYALYWAFYLKNSGILGSKLDDCLLNMFSSTKARVLCAMVNNPERFKHVTMFIDGHDTRASYLNAKDHGMFYSYKLKKSGFRTQVCIDINGMVLFLSRSAPCRDNNDGTMLSQMDLRNRVSPTDCVGLDGGYTLFITSILAGNEHLAKHNFVHPIRRTRNGDLSSDELKYNEVFGSFRSKIEAVFGELGHLCNRFDGKSVIKVGDMDGFELQLKLACLLLNMKRFVSLGQVSPQPHHTSWVQQDFDFPGTAPISSFVDDTVGISIAAKNHDREIIEELQRSLLSLSMDDDTNVLKVDQPDEYEVESIIAHRGPKRRREYLVKWVGYDSEHNQWCTKDKFCGTAMIDEYERSIGV
;
A
#
# COMPACT_ATOMS: atom_id res chain seq x y z
N MET A 1 1.85 -25.64 7.23
CA MET A 1 2.06 -25.29 5.81
C MET A 1 0.74 -24.74 5.29
N LEU A 2 0.74 -23.63 4.57
CA LEU A 2 -0.51 -23.07 4.02
C LEU A 2 -1.06 -24.03 2.94
N PRO A 3 -2.40 -24.12 2.77
CA PRO A 3 -3.00 -24.80 1.63
C PRO A 3 -2.44 -24.31 0.29
N ALA A 4 -2.32 -25.20 -0.69
CA ALA A 4 -1.68 -24.92 -1.98
C ALA A 4 -2.27 -23.67 -2.67
N GLU A 5 -3.60 -23.55 -2.71
CA GLU A 5 -4.30 -22.41 -3.32
C GLU A 5 -3.94 -21.06 -2.67
N ILE A 6 -3.73 -21.05 -1.34
CA ILE A 6 -3.28 -19.85 -0.62
C ILE A 6 -1.83 -19.55 -0.97
N SER A 7 -0.97 -20.58 -0.98
CA SER A 7 0.43 -20.44 -1.38
C SER A 7 0.57 -19.91 -2.80
N ASP A 8 -0.22 -20.41 -3.75
CA ASP A 8 -0.22 -19.99 -5.15
C ASP A 8 -0.66 -18.54 -5.30
N GLU A 9 -1.71 -18.13 -4.59
CA GLU A 9 -2.17 -16.73 -4.61
C GLU A 9 -1.12 -15.78 -4.00
N PHE A 10 -0.50 -16.16 -2.88
CA PHE A 10 0.62 -15.38 -2.33
C PHE A 10 1.80 -15.36 -3.30
N MET A 11 2.16 -16.48 -3.93
CA MET A 11 3.22 -16.51 -4.94
C MET A 11 2.90 -15.62 -6.15
N ALA A 12 1.65 -15.52 -6.58
CA ALA A 12 1.24 -14.64 -7.66
C ALA A 12 1.34 -13.15 -7.27
N LEU A 13 0.82 -12.79 -6.08
CA LEU A 13 0.99 -11.45 -5.49
C LEU A 13 2.48 -11.09 -5.36
N MET A 14 3.26 -12.04 -4.86
CA MET A 14 4.68 -11.88 -4.69
C MET A 14 5.38 -11.77 -6.05
N ALA A 15 5.08 -12.56 -7.07
CA ALA A 15 5.69 -12.39 -8.39
C ALA A 15 5.40 -11.02 -9.00
N MET A 16 4.20 -10.47 -8.76
CA MET A 16 3.82 -9.14 -9.22
C MET A 16 4.59 -8.03 -8.48
N TYR A 17 4.76 -8.16 -7.16
CA TYR A 17 5.24 -7.06 -6.30
C TYR A 17 6.63 -7.26 -5.68
N TRP A 18 7.17 -8.50 -5.59
CA TRP A 18 8.55 -8.87 -5.17
C TRP A 18 9.61 -8.56 -6.20
N THR A 19 9.24 -8.08 -7.38
CA THR A 19 10.21 -7.57 -8.36
C THR A 19 11.19 -6.60 -7.72
N PHE A 20 10.78 -5.89 -6.64
CA PHE A 20 11.68 -5.03 -5.86
C PHE A 20 12.91 -5.75 -5.26
N LEU A 21 12.81 -7.03 -4.89
CA LEU A 21 13.96 -7.80 -4.39
C LEU A 21 15.05 -7.93 -5.45
N SER A 22 14.67 -7.91 -6.74
CA SER A 22 15.63 -7.95 -7.85
C SER A 22 16.07 -6.56 -8.31
N LEU A 23 15.56 -5.49 -7.69
CA LEU A 23 15.97 -4.13 -8.08
C LEU A 23 17.42 -3.87 -7.69
N HIS A 24 18.11 -3.18 -8.59
CA HIS A 24 19.41 -2.63 -8.32
C HIS A 24 19.30 -1.41 -7.41
N TRP A 25 20.38 -1.10 -6.71
CA TRP A 25 20.49 0.15 -5.97
C TRP A 25 20.37 1.34 -6.94
N PRO A 26 19.59 2.39 -6.60
CA PRO A 26 19.39 3.56 -7.46
C PRO A 26 20.73 4.19 -7.86
N ILE A 27 20.94 4.40 -9.16
CA ILE A 27 22.16 5.06 -9.66
C ILE A 27 22.03 6.56 -9.43
N ARG A 28 23.10 7.19 -8.93
CA ARG A 28 23.15 8.63 -8.67
C ARG A 28 24.37 9.30 -9.25
N ASP A 29 24.14 10.25 -10.15
CA ASP A 29 25.19 11.17 -10.58
C ASP A 29 25.56 12.11 -9.42
N PRO A 30 26.85 12.40 -9.20
CA PRO A 30 27.22 13.50 -8.33
C PRO A 30 26.66 14.80 -8.97
N GLY A 31 25.60 15.34 -8.37
CA GLY A 31 24.99 16.59 -8.83
C GLY A 31 25.99 17.75 -8.97
N LYS A 32 25.73 18.64 -9.94
CA LYS A 32 26.53 19.83 -10.32
C LYS A 32 26.96 20.75 -9.16
N TYR A 33 26.39 20.58 -7.96
CA TYR A 33 26.63 21.41 -6.78
C TYR A 33 27.39 20.71 -5.65
N HIS A 34 27.91 19.49 -5.85
CA HIS A 34 28.83 18.85 -4.89
C HIS A 34 30.23 19.49 -4.90
N ARG A 35 30.31 20.76 -4.46
CA ARG A 35 31.59 21.40 -4.10
C ARG A 35 32.03 21.07 -2.67
N SER A 36 31.18 20.37 -1.89
CA SER A 36 31.47 20.01 -0.50
C SER A 36 31.77 18.51 -0.39
N ALA A 37 32.90 18.18 0.24
CA ALA A 37 33.27 16.82 0.56
C ALA A 37 32.15 16.12 1.35
N ILE A 38 31.91 14.84 1.05
CA ILE A 38 30.99 14.00 1.81
C ILE A 38 31.47 13.95 3.27
N LYS A 39 30.57 14.25 4.19
CA LYS A 39 30.77 14.18 5.64
C LYS A 39 30.24 12.85 6.17
N PRO A 40 30.93 12.23 7.14
CA PRO A 40 30.40 11.07 7.83
C PRO A 40 29.22 11.47 8.74
N VAL A 41 28.33 10.51 8.99
CA VAL A 41 27.32 10.59 10.04
C VAL A 41 27.93 10.07 11.33
N ASN A 42 27.85 10.84 12.43
CA ASN A 42 28.37 10.38 13.72
C ASN A 42 27.59 9.14 14.17
N TYR A 43 28.27 8.15 14.77
CA TYR A 43 27.63 6.95 15.31
C TYR A 43 26.73 6.19 14.31
N ILE A 44 27.04 6.23 13.01
CA ILE A 44 26.22 5.55 11.99
C ILE A 44 26.08 4.04 12.22
N GLY A 45 27.06 3.40 12.85
CA GLY A 45 26.98 1.99 13.25
C GLY A 45 25.82 1.72 14.20
N GLU A 46 25.56 2.60 15.17
CA GLU A 46 24.41 2.48 16.09
C GLU A 46 23.08 2.59 15.34
N VAL A 47 22.99 3.51 14.37
CA VAL A 47 21.82 3.68 13.52
C VAL A 47 21.57 2.42 12.70
N LYS A 48 22.61 1.88 12.05
CA LYS A 48 22.54 0.67 11.23
C LYS A 48 22.09 -0.55 12.04
N SER A 49 22.71 -0.79 13.21
CA SER A 49 22.31 -1.88 14.09
C SER A 49 20.88 -1.71 14.59
N PHE A 50 20.50 -0.51 15.02
CA PHE A 50 19.14 -0.26 15.51
C PHE A 50 18.07 -0.54 14.45
N VAL A 51 18.25 -0.05 13.22
CA VAL A 51 17.26 -0.31 12.15
C VAL A 51 17.28 -1.76 11.70
N LEU A 52 18.45 -2.42 11.70
CA LEU A 52 18.57 -3.85 11.41
C LEU A 52 17.80 -4.69 12.41
N ASP A 53 18.01 -4.46 13.71
CA ASP A 53 17.34 -5.20 14.78
C ASP A 53 15.82 -4.99 14.75
N ARG A 54 15.38 -3.78 14.42
CA ARG A 54 13.95 -3.43 14.38
C ARG A 54 13.25 -3.97 13.13
N LEU A 55 13.84 -3.83 11.96
CA LEU A 55 13.19 -4.13 10.68
C LEU A 55 13.68 -5.44 10.06
N GLY A 56 15.00 -5.69 10.07
CA GLY A 56 15.67 -6.69 9.25
C GLY A 56 16.13 -6.13 7.91
N TYR A 57 16.84 -6.95 7.12
CA TYR A 57 17.44 -6.51 5.86
C TYR A 57 16.44 -6.06 4.80
N ILE A 58 15.42 -6.88 4.54
CA ILE A 58 14.48 -6.67 3.43
C ILE A 58 13.64 -5.40 3.60
N PRO A 59 13.04 -5.08 4.77
CA PRO A 59 12.26 -3.86 4.89
C PRO A 59 13.11 -2.59 4.81
N VAL A 60 14.36 -2.63 5.28
CA VAL A 60 15.30 -1.50 5.12
C VAL A 60 15.69 -1.33 3.66
N PHE A 61 16.01 -2.43 2.97
CA PHE A 61 16.31 -2.42 1.53
C PHE A 61 15.13 -1.86 0.71
N PHE A 62 13.91 -2.36 0.97
CA PHE A 62 12.68 -1.86 0.35
C PHE A 62 12.54 -0.34 0.57
N PHE A 63 12.71 0.12 1.81
CA PHE A 63 12.64 1.55 2.09
C PHE A 63 13.67 2.34 1.28
N LEU A 64 14.94 1.92 1.31
CA LEU A 64 16.03 2.64 0.66
C LEU A 64 15.90 2.66 -0.87
N VAL A 65 15.46 1.57 -1.49
CA VAL A 65 15.38 1.44 -2.95
C VAL A 65 14.03 1.94 -3.48
N VAL A 66 12.93 1.47 -2.90
CA VAL A 66 11.59 1.76 -3.40
C VAL A 66 11.10 3.09 -2.86
N VAL A 67 11.12 3.33 -1.55
CA VAL A 67 10.45 4.53 -0.97
C VAL A 67 11.34 5.77 -1.06
N PHE A 68 12.60 5.65 -0.67
CA PHE A 68 13.55 6.76 -0.50
C PHE A 68 14.39 7.02 -1.77
N GLY A 69 14.83 5.96 -2.45
CA GLY A 69 15.90 5.99 -3.46
C GLY A 69 15.79 7.02 -4.58
N CYS A 70 14.57 7.38 -4.96
CA CYS A 70 14.31 8.30 -6.07
C CYS A 70 14.34 9.79 -5.68
N GLY A 71 14.44 10.13 -4.39
CA GLY A 71 14.34 11.53 -3.93
C GLY A 71 15.69 12.24 -3.84
N ASP A 72 15.76 13.50 -4.28
CA ASP A 72 16.95 14.33 -4.02
C ASP A 72 16.88 14.96 -2.63
N TYR A 73 17.86 14.63 -1.78
CA TYR A 73 17.87 14.98 -0.36
C TYR A 73 19.10 15.82 0.01
N PRO A 74 18.89 16.96 0.70
CA PRO A 74 19.95 17.91 0.99
C PRO A 74 20.97 17.37 1.99
N GLY A 75 22.10 18.06 2.07
CA GLY A 75 23.16 17.80 3.03
C GLY A 75 24.30 16.96 2.46
N PRO A 76 25.54 17.17 2.96
CA PRO A 76 26.73 16.53 2.43
C PRO A 76 26.93 15.12 3.01
N TYR A 77 25.88 14.31 3.17
CA TYR A 77 25.97 12.95 3.71
C TYR A 77 25.67 11.93 2.61
N ARG A 78 26.14 10.69 2.80
CA ARG A 78 25.78 9.56 1.93
C ARG A 78 24.27 9.41 1.84
N HIS A 79 23.76 9.05 0.67
CA HIS A 79 22.32 8.90 0.45
C HIS A 79 21.73 7.77 1.30
N VAL A 80 22.42 6.64 1.39
CA VAL A 80 22.01 5.53 2.26
C VAL A 80 21.90 6.00 3.70
N ASP A 81 22.92 6.69 4.24
CA ASP A 81 22.91 7.17 5.62
C ASP A 81 21.77 8.16 5.90
N LYS A 82 21.44 9.04 4.93
CA LYS A 82 20.27 9.93 5.02
C LYS A 82 18.98 9.13 5.18
N GLY A 83 18.78 8.09 4.38
CA GLY A 83 17.62 7.21 4.46
C GLY A 83 17.54 6.50 5.81
N LEU A 84 18.68 5.98 6.29
CA LEU A 84 18.77 5.31 7.59
C LEU A 84 18.44 6.25 8.77
N LEU A 85 18.84 7.53 8.70
CA LEU A 85 18.47 8.52 9.71
C LEU A 85 16.96 8.83 9.72
N ILE A 86 16.29 8.82 8.55
CA ILE A 86 14.83 8.94 8.48
C ILE A 86 14.16 7.73 9.15
N LEU A 87 14.62 6.51 8.86
CA LEU A 87 14.10 5.29 9.50
C LEU A 87 14.34 5.30 11.00
N TYR A 88 15.55 5.64 11.44
CA TYR A 88 15.87 5.70 12.86
C TYR A 88 14.98 6.69 13.61
N HIS A 89 14.80 7.91 13.06
CA HIS A 89 13.90 8.91 13.64
C HIS A 89 12.46 8.41 13.73
N LEU A 90 11.96 7.76 12.67
CA LEU A 90 10.61 7.17 12.66
C LEU A 90 10.48 6.11 13.77
N LEU A 91 11.35 5.09 13.75
CA LEU A 91 11.26 3.89 14.58
C LEU A 91 11.55 4.17 16.07
N SER A 92 12.55 5.00 16.36
CA SER A 92 12.91 5.34 17.75
C SER A 92 11.93 6.34 18.39
N GLY A 93 11.24 7.14 17.57
CA GLY A 93 10.37 8.22 18.02
C GLY A 93 11.11 9.43 18.60
N CYS A 94 12.44 9.49 18.48
CA CYS A 94 13.21 10.63 18.97
C CYS A 94 12.83 11.93 18.23
N SER A 95 12.97 13.04 18.92
CA SER A 95 12.75 14.37 18.36
C SER A 95 13.85 14.78 17.36
N ILE A 96 13.53 15.76 16.52
CA ILE A 96 14.49 16.43 15.62
C ILE A 96 15.69 17.01 16.40
N ALA A 97 15.50 17.41 17.66
CA ALA A 97 16.59 17.89 18.50
C ALA A 97 17.56 16.77 18.90
N GLU A 98 17.04 15.59 19.25
CA GLU A 98 17.84 14.41 19.60
C GLU A 98 18.62 13.85 18.40
N MET A 99 18.08 13.99 17.19
CA MET A 99 18.81 13.67 15.95
C MET A 99 20.08 14.52 15.76
N GLY A 100 20.21 15.62 16.51
CA GLY A 100 21.42 16.43 16.63
C GLY A 100 22.67 15.64 17.03
N ARG A 101 22.50 14.45 17.63
CA ARG A 101 23.58 13.51 17.96
C ARG A 101 24.32 12.99 16.71
N PHE A 102 23.60 12.77 15.62
CA PHE A 102 24.13 12.12 14.42
C PHE A 102 24.63 13.14 13.38
N ILE A 103 23.84 14.19 13.15
CA ILE A 103 24.14 15.31 12.24
C ILE A 103 23.57 16.61 12.81
N PRO A 104 24.02 17.81 12.38
CA PRO A 104 23.47 19.07 12.86
C PRO A 104 21.95 19.14 12.70
N ARG A 105 21.26 19.67 13.72
CA ARG A 105 19.79 19.76 13.76
C ARG A 105 19.19 20.39 12.50
N SER A 106 19.80 21.46 12.00
CA SER A 106 19.35 22.13 10.77
C SER A 106 19.49 21.24 9.53
N SER A 107 20.56 20.45 9.45
CA SER A 107 20.76 19.47 8.38
C SER A 107 19.72 18.35 8.44
N PHE A 108 19.45 17.79 9.62
CA PHE A 108 18.41 16.77 9.75
C PHE A 108 17.03 17.32 9.44
N TYR A 109 16.71 18.54 9.89
CA TYR A 109 15.44 19.18 9.55
C TYR A 109 15.28 19.38 8.04
N ALA A 110 16.32 19.81 7.33
CA ALA A 110 16.28 19.95 5.88
C ALA A 110 16.03 18.60 5.17
N LEU A 111 16.66 17.52 5.66
CA LEU A 111 16.43 16.16 5.18
C LEU A 111 14.99 15.69 5.46
N TYR A 112 14.52 15.87 6.70
CA TYR A 112 13.14 15.57 7.12
C TYR A 112 12.13 16.29 6.25
N TRP A 113 12.32 17.60 6.04
CA TRP A 113 11.43 18.43 5.23
C TRP A 113 11.43 17.97 3.77
N ALA A 114 12.60 17.67 3.19
CA ALA A 114 12.70 17.17 1.82
C ALA A 114 11.98 15.83 1.63
N PHE A 115 12.03 14.94 2.62
CA PHE A 115 11.39 13.62 2.56
C PHE A 115 9.88 13.69 2.79
N TYR A 116 9.45 14.24 3.94
CA TYR A 116 8.03 14.20 4.33
C TYR A 116 7.21 15.35 3.76
N LEU A 117 7.78 16.55 3.61
CA LEU A 117 6.97 17.76 3.43
C LEU A 117 7.04 18.34 2.01
N LYS A 118 8.24 18.40 1.40
CA LYS A 118 8.46 19.02 0.09
C LYS A 118 7.55 18.47 -1.01
N ASN A 119 7.39 17.15 -1.03
CA ASN A 119 6.62 16.41 -2.02
C ASN A 119 5.63 15.46 -1.33
N SER A 120 4.98 15.92 -0.26
CA SER A 120 4.10 15.13 0.60
C SER A 120 3.03 14.36 -0.20
N GLY A 121 2.43 14.99 -1.21
CA GLY A 121 1.43 14.35 -2.08
C GLY A 121 1.97 13.18 -2.91
N ILE A 122 3.19 13.30 -3.46
CA ILE A 122 3.81 12.22 -4.25
C ILE A 122 4.17 11.04 -3.35
N LEU A 123 4.78 11.33 -2.18
CA LEU A 123 5.11 10.29 -1.20
C LEU A 123 3.82 9.63 -0.69
N GLY A 124 2.79 10.42 -0.37
CA GLY A 124 1.50 9.91 0.09
C GLY A 124 0.85 8.96 -0.90
N SER A 125 0.78 9.35 -2.18
CA SER A 125 0.24 8.50 -3.25
C SER A 125 1.02 7.19 -3.39
N LYS A 126 2.36 7.25 -3.26
CA LYS A 126 3.21 6.06 -3.33
C LYS A 126 2.99 5.12 -2.15
N LEU A 127 2.89 5.66 -0.94
CA LEU A 127 2.60 4.87 0.26
C LEU A 127 1.21 4.25 0.19
N ASP A 128 0.21 4.98 -0.30
CA ASP A 128 -1.16 4.48 -0.47
C ASP A 128 -1.23 3.36 -1.49
N ASP A 129 -0.54 3.48 -2.62
CA ASP A 129 -0.45 2.43 -3.64
C ASP A 129 0.22 1.16 -3.09
N CYS A 130 1.33 1.32 -2.35
CA CYS A 130 2.02 0.21 -1.72
C CYS A 130 1.12 -0.51 -0.69
N LEU A 131 0.44 0.24 0.19
CA LEU A 131 -0.45 -0.33 1.21
C LEU A 131 -1.63 -1.07 0.58
N LEU A 132 -2.23 -0.50 -0.47
CA LEU A 132 -3.44 -1.05 -1.08
C LEU A 132 -3.15 -2.29 -1.93
N ASN A 133 -2.08 -2.27 -2.73
CA ASN A 133 -1.90 -3.24 -3.81
C ASN A 133 -0.82 -4.28 -3.54
N MET A 134 0.26 -3.95 -2.83
CA MET A 134 1.44 -4.82 -2.81
C MET A 134 1.35 -6.04 -1.87
N PHE A 135 0.47 -6.02 -0.88
CA PHE A 135 0.51 -6.99 0.25
C PHE A 135 -0.73 -7.85 0.42
N SER A 136 -1.82 -7.60 -0.32
CA SER A 136 -3.09 -8.33 -0.16
C SER A 136 -3.95 -8.25 -1.42
N SER A 137 -4.61 -9.34 -1.79
CA SER A 137 -5.67 -9.39 -2.80
C SER A 137 -6.97 -9.87 -2.17
N THR A 138 -8.11 -9.54 -2.78
CA THR A 138 -9.42 -10.05 -2.35
C THR A 138 -9.45 -11.59 -2.31
N LYS A 139 -8.85 -12.23 -3.31
CA LYS A 139 -8.76 -13.69 -3.38
C LYS A 139 -7.92 -14.26 -2.23
N ALA A 140 -6.75 -13.67 -1.95
CA ALA A 140 -5.93 -14.08 -0.81
C ALA A 140 -6.69 -13.94 0.52
N ARG A 141 -7.43 -12.84 0.70
CA ARG A 141 -8.23 -12.63 1.92
C ARG A 141 -9.33 -13.67 2.09
N VAL A 142 -10.09 -13.97 1.02
CA VAL A 142 -11.18 -14.96 1.06
C VAL A 142 -10.63 -16.35 1.38
N LEU A 143 -9.58 -16.79 0.69
CA LEU A 143 -8.98 -18.10 0.93
C LEU A 143 -8.43 -18.21 2.36
N CYS A 144 -7.69 -17.20 2.83
CA CYS A 144 -7.19 -17.17 4.20
C CYS A 144 -8.30 -17.13 5.24
N ALA A 145 -9.39 -16.42 4.98
CA ALA A 145 -10.54 -16.36 5.87
C ALA A 145 -11.21 -17.74 6.02
N MET A 146 -11.42 -18.45 4.92
CA MET A 146 -12.00 -19.80 4.90
C MET A 146 -11.17 -20.80 5.71
N VAL A 147 -9.85 -20.64 5.75
CA VAL A 147 -8.96 -21.56 6.47
C VAL A 147 -8.79 -21.15 7.93
N ASN A 148 -8.45 -19.88 8.18
CA ASN A 148 -7.91 -19.44 9.46
C ASN A 148 -8.94 -18.84 10.42
N ASN A 149 -10.13 -18.45 9.94
CA ASN A 149 -11.11 -17.79 10.81
C ASN A 149 -11.91 -18.80 11.63
N PRO A 150 -12.53 -18.36 12.74
CA PRO A 150 -13.53 -19.17 13.42
C PRO A 150 -14.67 -19.55 12.48
N GLU A 151 -15.30 -20.70 12.73
CA GLU A 151 -16.32 -21.30 11.86
C GLU A 151 -17.46 -20.33 11.48
N ARG A 152 -17.92 -19.51 12.43
CA ARG A 152 -19.00 -18.54 12.19
C ARG A 152 -18.55 -17.27 11.44
N PHE A 153 -17.25 -17.10 11.19
CA PHE A 153 -16.66 -15.88 10.63
C PHE A 153 -15.73 -16.16 9.44
N LYS A 154 -15.90 -17.30 8.76
CA LYS A 154 -15.16 -17.67 7.54
C LYS A 154 -15.31 -16.68 6.39
N HIS A 155 -16.37 -15.86 6.43
CA HIS A 155 -16.64 -14.83 5.43
C HIS A 155 -15.94 -13.50 5.71
N VAL A 156 -15.41 -13.26 6.92
CA VAL A 156 -14.78 -11.98 7.29
C VAL A 156 -13.38 -11.88 6.69
N THR A 157 -13.18 -10.91 5.80
CA THR A 157 -11.92 -10.74 5.06
C THR A 157 -11.04 -9.61 5.62
N MET A 158 -11.61 -8.66 6.35
CA MET A 158 -10.90 -7.51 6.89
C MET A 158 -11.57 -6.94 8.14
N PHE A 159 -10.86 -6.08 8.86
CA PHE A 159 -11.35 -5.30 9.99
C PHE A 159 -11.06 -3.83 9.80
N ILE A 160 -11.96 -2.97 10.28
CA ILE A 160 -11.70 -1.54 10.42
C ILE A 160 -11.89 -1.15 11.88
N ASP A 161 -10.91 -0.44 12.44
CA ASP A 161 -10.98 0.11 13.80
C ASP A 161 -10.15 1.41 13.94
N GLY A 162 -10.45 2.16 15.00
CA GLY A 162 -9.76 3.37 15.38
C GLY A 162 -8.44 3.12 16.12
N HIS A 163 -7.36 3.59 15.52
CA HIS A 163 -6.05 3.72 16.17
C HIS A 163 -5.90 5.13 16.76
N ASP A 164 -5.75 5.22 18.09
CA ASP A 164 -5.52 6.48 18.79
C ASP A 164 -4.02 6.67 19.03
N THR A 165 -3.45 7.74 18.47
CA THR A 165 -2.06 8.11 18.66
C THR A 165 -1.93 9.23 19.67
N ARG A 166 -1.17 9.01 20.75
CA ARG A 166 -0.91 10.04 21.75
C ARG A 166 -0.03 11.15 21.17
N ALA A 167 -0.56 12.36 21.08
CA ALA A 167 0.12 13.46 20.42
C ALA A 167 -0.30 14.83 20.97
N SER A 168 0.59 15.80 20.81
CA SER A 168 0.35 17.21 21.05
C SER A 168 0.57 17.97 19.75
N TYR A 169 -0.49 18.57 19.22
CA TYR A 169 -0.39 19.44 18.06
C TYR A 169 0.11 20.82 18.50
N LEU A 170 1.23 21.25 17.95
CA LEU A 170 1.92 22.49 18.37
C LEU A 170 1.15 23.74 17.97
N ASN A 171 0.38 23.66 16.87
CA ASN A 171 -0.36 24.79 16.29
C ASN A 171 -1.86 24.74 16.61
N ALA A 172 -2.26 24.03 17.68
CA ALA A 172 -3.66 23.89 18.06
C ALA A 172 -4.22 25.21 18.59
N LYS A 173 -5.38 25.64 18.09
CA LYS A 173 -6.14 26.76 18.65
C LYS A 173 -6.86 26.37 19.95
N ASP A 174 -7.38 25.15 20.00
CA ASP A 174 -7.99 24.55 21.19
C ASP A 174 -7.41 23.14 21.42
N HIS A 175 -6.61 23.01 22.47
CA HIS A 175 -6.01 21.72 22.84
C HIS A 175 -7.05 20.71 23.36
N GLY A 176 -8.23 21.15 23.79
CA GLY A 176 -9.32 20.28 24.26
C GLY A 176 -9.90 19.38 23.17
N MET A 177 -9.85 19.82 21.91
CA MET A 177 -10.34 19.05 20.75
C MET A 177 -9.58 17.73 20.52
N PHE A 178 -8.37 17.61 21.06
CA PHE A 178 -7.52 16.44 20.87
C PHE A 178 -7.72 15.39 21.96
N TYR A 179 -8.57 15.64 22.96
CA TYR A 179 -8.75 14.68 24.05
C TYR A 179 -9.35 13.36 23.54
N SER A 180 -8.60 12.28 23.71
CA SER A 180 -9.06 10.90 23.50
C SER A 180 -9.61 10.33 24.81
N TYR A 181 -10.84 9.85 24.77
CA TYR A 181 -11.44 9.10 25.87
C TYR A 181 -10.76 7.73 26.08
N LYS A 182 -10.25 7.11 25.01
CA LYS A 182 -9.53 5.83 25.02
C LYS A 182 -8.17 5.98 25.74
N LEU A 183 -7.42 7.03 25.41
CA LEU A 183 -6.11 7.30 26.02
C LEU A 183 -6.21 8.07 27.34
N LYS A 184 -7.34 8.73 27.62
CA LYS A 184 -7.49 9.77 28.65
C LYS A 184 -6.43 10.87 28.55
N LYS A 185 -6.02 11.16 27.31
CA LYS A 185 -4.92 12.08 26.94
C LYS A 185 -5.18 12.69 25.56
N SER A 186 -4.44 13.75 25.22
CA SER A 186 -4.46 14.35 23.89
C SER A 186 -3.90 13.39 22.83
N GLY A 187 -4.53 13.35 21.65
CA GLY A 187 -4.14 12.52 20.54
C GLY A 187 -4.93 12.77 19.25
N PHE A 188 -4.53 12.00 18.25
CA PHE A 188 -5.23 11.87 16.98
C PHE A 188 -5.84 10.50 16.86
N ARG A 189 -6.98 10.41 16.20
CA ARG A 189 -7.57 9.16 15.77
C ARG A 189 -7.36 8.97 14.27
N THR A 190 -7.08 7.75 13.89
CA THR A 190 -6.98 7.31 12.50
C THR A 190 -7.73 6.00 12.37
N GLN A 191 -8.68 5.90 11.43
CA GLN A 191 -9.29 4.61 11.11
C GLN A 191 -8.30 3.82 10.26
N VAL A 192 -8.11 2.55 10.60
CA VAL A 192 -7.16 1.67 9.93
C VAL A 192 -7.91 0.44 9.46
N CYS A 193 -7.78 0.13 8.17
CA CYS A 193 -8.25 -1.13 7.61
C CYS A 193 -7.10 -2.14 7.61
N ILE A 194 -7.32 -3.31 8.21
CA ILE A 194 -6.40 -4.45 8.12
C ILE A 194 -7.11 -5.63 7.47
N ASP A 195 -6.38 -6.43 6.71
CA ASP A 195 -6.91 -7.70 6.22
C ASP A 195 -6.83 -8.81 7.28
N ILE A 196 -7.34 -9.99 6.92
CA ILE A 196 -7.37 -11.13 7.81
C ILE A 196 -6.00 -11.76 8.12
N ASN A 197 -5.00 -11.46 7.30
CA ASN A 197 -3.59 -11.80 7.49
C ASN A 197 -2.86 -10.70 8.28
N GLY A 198 -3.58 -9.64 8.67
CA GLY A 198 -3.09 -8.49 9.40
C GLY A 198 -2.42 -7.42 8.53
N MET A 199 -2.38 -7.54 7.22
CA MET A 199 -1.81 -6.49 6.38
C MET A 199 -2.64 -5.21 6.51
N VAL A 200 -2.00 -4.09 6.83
CA VAL A 200 -2.64 -2.77 6.82
C VAL A 200 -2.86 -2.34 5.38
N LEU A 201 -4.11 -2.17 4.95
CA LEU A 201 -4.45 -1.90 3.55
C LEU A 201 -4.58 -0.42 3.24
N PHE A 202 -5.19 0.33 4.14
CA PHE A 202 -5.40 1.77 3.99
C PHE A 202 -5.82 2.41 5.32
N LEU A 203 -5.64 3.73 5.39
CA LEU A 203 -5.94 4.53 6.56
C LEU A 203 -6.82 5.73 6.16
N SER A 204 -7.68 6.18 7.07
CA SER A 204 -8.31 7.49 6.95
C SER A 204 -7.28 8.61 7.16
N ARG A 205 -7.70 9.85 6.91
CA ARG A 205 -6.99 11.00 7.49
C ARG A 205 -7.02 10.94 9.02
N SER A 206 -5.99 11.47 9.64
CA SER A 206 -5.88 11.54 11.10
C SER A 206 -6.58 12.80 11.60
N ALA A 207 -7.39 12.67 12.65
CA ALA A 207 -8.22 13.78 13.13
C ALA A 207 -8.18 13.90 14.67
N PRO A 208 -8.41 15.09 15.26
CA PRO A 208 -8.47 15.27 16.71
C PRO A 208 -9.55 14.39 17.36
N CYS A 209 -9.21 13.69 18.45
CA CYS A 209 -10.07 12.62 18.99
C CYS A 209 -11.44 13.04 19.54
N ARG A 210 -11.62 14.30 19.99
CA ARG A 210 -12.84 14.68 20.74
C ARG A 210 -14.11 14.54 19.90
N ASP A 211 -14.08 15.11 18.69
CA ASP A 211 -15.25 15.20 17.81
C ASP A 211 -15.23 14.13 16.70
N ASN A 212 -14.09 13.46 16.51
CA ASN A 212 -13.90 12.45 15.49
C ASN A 212 -13.96 11.06 16.12
N ASN A 213 -15.17 10.63 16.47
CA ASN A 213 -15.41 9.27 16.93
C ASN A 213 -15.31 8.25 15.78
N ASP A 214 -15.26 6.99 16.16
CA ASP A 214 -15.09 5.84 15.26
C ASP A 214 -16.10 5.80 14.12
N GLY A 215 -17.38 5.96 14.43
CA GLY A 215 -18.45 5.94 13.45
C GLY A 215 -18.41 7.11 12.47
N THR A 216 -18.21 8.33 12.98
CA THR A 216 -18.11 9.52 12.13
C THR A 216 -16.92 9.42 11.18
N MET A 217 -15.76 8.99 11.67
CA MET A 217 -14.58 8.82 10.84
C MET A 217 -14.75 7.72 9.80
N LEU A 218 -15.39 6.59 10.16
CA LEU A 218 -15.66 5.52 9.19
C LEU A 218 -16.61 6.01 8.10
N SER A 219 -17.65 6.78 8.44
CA SER A 219 -18.57 7.34 7.44
C SER A 219 -17.92 8.32 6.47
N GLN A 220 -16.77 8.90 6.83
CA GLN A 220 -15.97 9.77 5.97
C GLN A 220 -14.83 9.03 5.26
N MET A 221 -14.61 7.76 5.60
CA MET A 221 -13.57 6.93 5.00
C MET A 221 -14.03 6.51 3.60
N ASP A 222 -13.23 6.81 2.58
CA ASP A 222 -13.54 6.42 1.21
C ASP A 222 -13.25 4.93 1.01
N LEU A 223 -14.30 4.10 0.96
CA LEU A 223 -14.17 2.65 0.76
C LEU A 223 -14.25 2.26 -0.73
N ARG A 224 -14.55 3.21 -1.62
CA ARG A 224 -14.59 2.97 -3.07
C ARG A 224 -13.21 2.58 -3.55
N ASN A 225 -13.15 1.55 -4.41
CA ASN A 225 -11.89 0.97 -4.90
C ASN A 225 -10.95 0.45 -3.80
N ARG A 226 -11.40 0.35 -2.54
CA ARG A 226 -10.62 -0.16 -1.40
C ARG A 226 -11.25 -1.38 -0.74
N VAL A 227 -12.58 -1.49 -0.78
CA VAL A 227 -13.34 -2.64 -0.30
C VAL A 227 -14.14 -3.20 -1.47
N SER A 228 -13.93 -4.49 -1.78
CA SER A 228 -14.63 -5.18 -2.85
C SER A 228 -16.04 -5.58 -2.43
N PRO A 229 -17.02 -5.71 -3.36
CA PRO A 229 -18.33 -6.28 -3.03
C PRO A 229 -18.28 -7.70 -2.46
N THR A 230 -17.17 -8.43 -2.66
CA THR A 230 -16.95 -9.76 -2.10
C THR A 230 -16.24 -9.75 -0.75
N ASP A 231 -15.79 -8.59 -0.29
CA ASP A 231 -15.22 -8.45 1.06
C ASP A 231 -16.31 -8.36 2.12
N CYS A 232 -15.95 -8.82 3.32
CA CYS A 232 -16.75 -8.62 4.51
C CYS A 232 -15.90 -7.99 5.63
N VAL A 233 -16.36 -6.85 6.10
CA VAL A 233 -15.69 -6.01 7.08
C VAL A 233 -16.22 -6.30 8.47
N GLY A 234 -15.36 -6.80 9.36
CA GLY A 234 -15.62 -6.87 10.79
C GLY A 234 -15.48 -5.48 11.43
N LEU A 235 -16.52 -5.03 12.11
CA LEU A 235 -16.58 -3.74 12.80
C LEU A 235 -16.87 -3.92 14.29
N ASP A 236 -16.48 -2.95 15.11
CA ASP A 236 -16.99 -2.88 16.48
C ASP A 236 -18.47 -2.49 16.51
N GLY A 237 -19.16 -2.81 17.61
CA GLY A 237 -20.58 -2.55 17.76
C GLY A 237 -20.92 -1.07 17.63
N GLY A 238 -20.01 -0.14 17.92
CA GLY A 238 -20.21 1.32 17.79
C GLY A 238 -20.57 1.78 16.38
N TYR A 239 -20.02 1.10 15.38
CA TYR A 239 -20.09 1.51 13.99
C TYR A 239 -21.44 1.23 13.33
N THR A 240 -22.27 0.36 13.92
CA THR A 240 -23.54 -0.08 13.33
C THR A 240 -24.53 1.06 13.10
N LEU A 241 -24.46 2.10 13.92
CA LEU A 241 -25.26 3.32 13.81
C LEU A 241 -24.96 4.12 12.53
N PHE A 242 -23.83 3.84 11.87
CA PHE A 242 -23.32 4.59 10.74
C PHE A 242 -23.38 3.80 9.43
N ILE A 243 -23.77 2.51 9.45
CA ILE A 243 -23.82 1.66 8.25
C ILE A 243 -24.65 2.29 7.14
N THR A 244 -25.84 2.83 7.45
CA THR A 244 -26.67 3.50 6.44
C THR A 244 -25.94 4.69 5.78
N SER A 245 -25.22 5.49 6.57
CA SER A 245 -24.44 6.61 6.05
C SER A 245 -23.24 6.16 5.22
N ILE A 246 -22.59 5.06 5.62
CA ILE A 246 -21.47 4.46 4.89
C ILE A 246 -21.95 3.98 3.52
N LEU A 247 -23.07 3.27 3.49
CA LEU A 247 -23.66 2.74 2.26
C LEU A 247 -24.09 3.85 1.29
N ALA A 248 -24.57 5.00 1.79
CA ALA A 248 -24.93 6.14 0.95
C ALA A 248 -23.74 6.71 0.14
N GLY A 249 -22.51 6.54 0.61
CA GLY A 249 -21.29 6.93 -0.12
C GLY A 249 -20.61 5.79 -0.88
N ASN A 250 -21.12 4.56 -0.77
CA ASN A 250 -20.49 3.33 -1.26
C ASN A 250 -21.56 2.39 -1.84
N GLU A 251 -22.17 2.81 -2.96
CA GLU A 251 -23.30 2.11 -3.59
C GLU A 251 -22.99 0.68 -4.04
N HIS A 252 -21.71 0.33 -4.20
CA HIS A 252 -21.24 -1.02 -4.53
C HIS A 252 -21.26 -1.99 -3.34
N LEU A 253 -21.54 -1.50 -2.13
CA LEU A 253 -21.62 -2.29 -0.91
C LEU A 253 -23.07 -2.38 -0.41
N ALA A 254 -23.32 -3.39 0.41
CA ALA A 254 -24.59 -3.61 1.08
C ALA A 254 -24.38 -4.00 2.54
N LYS A 255 -25.47 -4.08 3.31
CA LYS A 255 -25.43 -4.43 4.74
C LYS A 255 -24.71 -5.75 5.02
N HIS A 256 -24.77 -6.73 4.09
CA HIS A 256 -24.12 -8.03 4.25
C HIS A 256 -22.58 -7.96 4.15
N ASN A 257 -22.01 -6.87 3.64
CA ASN A 257 -20.57 -6.65 3.66
C ASN A 257 -20.03 -6.26 5.04
N PHE A 258 -20.89 -6.16 6.07
CA PHE A 258 -20.49 -5.73 7.41
C PHE A 258 -20.95 -6.73 8.46
N VAL A 259 -20.02 -7.11 9.35
CA VAL A 259 -20.25 -8.00 10.49
C VAL A 259 -19.85 -7.26 11.75
N HIS A 260 -20.67 -7.38 12.79
CA HIS A 260 -20.49 -6.64 14.03
C HIS A 260 -21.11 -7.40 15.21
N PRO A 261 -20.76 -7.06 16.46
CA PRO A 261 -21.40 -7.63 17.64
C PRO A 261 -22.91 -7.37 17.63
N ILE A 262 -23.66 -8.31 18.19
CA ILE A 262 -25.09 -8.21 18.43
C ILE A 262 -25.30 -7.30 19.64
N ARG A 263 -26.05 -6.20 19.45
CA ARG A 263 -26.38 -5.26 20.52
C ARG A 263 -27.69 -5.64 21.20
N ARG A 264 -27.78 -5.39 22.49
CA ARG A 264 -29.04 -5.51 23.26
C ARG A 264 -30.10 -4.59 22.66
N THR A 265 -31.32 -5.11 22.54
CA THR A 265 -32.51 -4.30 22.28
C THR A 265 -32.90 -3.54 23.55
N ARG A 266 -33.67 -2.47 23.41
CA ARG A 266 -34.12 -1.68 24.56
C ARG A 266 -34.98 -2.58 25.47
N ASN A 267 -34.51 -2.83 26.69
CA ASN A 267 -35.12 -3.71 27.71
C ASN A 267 -35.08 -5.23 27.42
N GLY A 268 -34.26 -5.68 26.47
CA GLY A 268 -34.04 -7.11 26.20
C GLY A 268 -32.64 -7.56 26.58
N ASP A 269 -32.52 -8.74 27.20
CA ASP A 269 -31.23 -9.40 27.40
C ASP A 269 -30.80 -10.17 26.15
N LEU A 270 -29.49 -10.35 25.98
CA LEU A 270 -28.95 -11.21 24.94
C LEU A 270 -29.19 -12.67 25.34
N SER A 271 -29.61 -13.48 24.37
CA SER A 271 -29.63 -14.93 24.49
C SER A 271 -28.21 -15.50 24.70
N SER A 272 -28.13 -16.75 25.18
CA SER A 272 -26.85 -17.46 25.34
C SER A 272 -26.06 -17.54 24.03
N ASP A 273 -26.76 -17.69 22.90
CA ASP A 273 -26.15 -17.80 21.58
C ASP A 273 -25.60 -16.46 21.10
N GLU A 274 -26.30 -15.36 21.36
CA GLU A 274 -25.83 -14.00 21.05
C GLU A 274 -24.63 -13.60 21.93
N LEU A 275 -24.63 -14.01 23.20
CA LEU A 275 -23.47 -13.83 24.09
C LEU A 275 -22.25 -14.59 23.57
N LYS A 276 -22.43 -15.87 23.21
CA LYS A 276 -21.37 -16.69 22.63
C LYS A 276 -20.88 -16.15 21.29
N TYR A 277 -21.78 -15.65 20.44
CA TYR A 277 -21.42 -14.97 19.20
C TYR A 277 -20.52 -13.75 19.48
N ASN A 278 -20.91 -12.89 20.40
CA ASN A 278 -20.17 -11.68 20.75
C ASN A 278 -18.81 -11.99 21.37
N GLU A 279 -18.71 -13.03 22.19
CA GLU A 279 -17.46 -13.49 22.78
C GLU A 279 -16.47 -13.94 21.70
N VAL A 280 -16.91 -14.82 20.79
CA VAL A 280 -16.06 -15.32 19.70
C VAL A 280 -15.69 -14.18 18.74
N PHE A 281 -16.65 -13.31 18.39
CA PHE A 281 -16.36 -12.15 17.54
C PHE A 281 -15.39 -11.18 18.20
N GLY A 282 -15.56 -10.89 19.49
CA GLY A 282 -14.66 -10.00 20.25
C GLY A 282 -13.23 -10.53 20.30
N SER A 283 -13.06 -11.83 20.60
CA SER A 283 -11.76 -12.50 20.54
C SER A 283 -11.16 -12.45 19.13
N PHE A 284 -11.97 -12.71 18.11
CA PHE A 284 -11.53 -12.68 16.72
C PHE A 284 -11.12 -11.28 16.25
N ARG A 285 -11.87 -10.24 16.63
CA ARG A 285 -11.58 -8.84 16.33
C ARG A 285 -10.31 -8.35 17.01
N SER A 286 -9.92 -8.92 18.16
CA SER A 286 -8.69 -8.54 18.88
C SER A 286 -7.41 -8.63 18.02
N LYS A 287 -7.46 -9.36 16.89
CA LYS A 287 -6.43 -9.34 15.84
C LYS A 287 -6.02 -7.91 15.44
N ILE A 288 -6.97 -6.97 15.29
CA ILE A 288 -6.63 -5.57 14.92
C ILE A 288 -5.88 -4.84 16.02
N GLU A 289 -6.23 -5.10 17.28
CA GLU A 289 -5.54 -4.54 18.44
C GLU A 289 -4.12 -5.10 18.56
N ALA A 290 -3.92 -6.37 18.21
CA ALA A 290 -2.59 -6.97 18.12
C ALA A 290 -1.73 -6.28 17.04
N VAL A 291 -2.30 -5.95 15.86
CA VAL A 291 -1.60 -5.17 14.82
C VAL A 291 -1.20 -3.80 15.35
N PHE A 292 -2.08 -3.11 16.09
CA PHE A 292 -1.75 -1.83 16.71
C PHE A 292 -0.64 -1.96 17.76
N GLY A 293 -0.66 -3.03 18.58
CA GLY A 293 0.42 -3.33 19.51
C GLY A 293 1.75 -3.55 18.80
N GLU A 294 1.77 -4.34 17.73
CA GLU A 294 2.97 -4.58 16.90
C GLU A 294 3.48 -3.30 16.24
N LEU A 295 2.59 -2.45 15.73
CA LEU A 295 2.94 -1.14 15.18
C LEU A 295 3.67 -0.29 16.22
N GLY A 296 3.14 -0.25 17.45
CA GLY A 296 3.75 0.44 18.58
C GLY A 296 5.10 -0.14 19.01
N HIS A 297 5.25 -1.46 18.97
CA HIS A 297 6.52 -2.13 19.26
C HIS A 297 7.57 -1.89 18.19
N LEU A 298 7.18 -1.87 16.92
CA LEU A 298 8.07 -1.60 15.78
C LEU A 298 8.51 -0.14 15.78
N CYS A 299 7.56 0.75 15.98
CA CYS A 299 7.73 2.18 15.88
C CYS A 299 7.29 2.81 17.21
N ASN A 300 8.26 3.08 18.10
CA ASN A 300 8.00 3.66 19.42
C ASN A 300 7.21 4.98 19.33
N ARG A 301 7.31 5.67 18.19
CA ARG A 301 6.50 6.86 17.89
C ARG A 301 5.01 6.57 18.02
N PHE A 302 4.53 5.39 17.65
CA PHE A 302 3.11 5.01 17.63
C PHE A 302 2.75 4.01 18.74
N ASP A 303 3.51 3.97 19.84
CA ASP A 303 3.29 3.04 20.97
C ASP A 303 2.06 3.38 21.85
N GLY A 304 1.39 4.50 21.58
CA GLY A 304 0.25 5.01 22.35
C GLY A 304 0.63 5.55 23.76
N LYS A 305 1.89 5.41 24.18
CA LYS A 305 2.40 5.79 25.50
C LYS A 305 3.17 7.09 25.43
N SER A 306 4.02 7.26 24.42
CA SER A 306 4.90 8.41 24.24
C SER A 306 4.13 9.60 23.65
N VAL A 307 4.39 10.82 24.12
CA VAL A 307 3.78 12.02 23.52
C VAL A 307 4.58 12.45 22.31
N ILE A 308 3.97 12.39 21.14
CA ILE A 308 4.57 12.92 19.92
C ILE A 308 4.24 14.40 19.80
N LYS A 309 5.24 15.23 19.50
CA LYS A 309 5.01 16.62 19.09
C LYS A 309 4.77 16.67 17.58
N VAL A 310 3.61 17.18 17.18
CA VAL A 310 3.20 17.28 15.77
C VAL A 310 3.09 18.75 15.40
N GLY A 311 3.96 19.21 14.50
CA GLY A 311 3.89 20.56 13.94
C GLY A 311 3.13 20.64 12.61
N ASP A 312 3.05 19.51 11.91
CA ASP A 312 2.46 19.38 10.58
C ASP A 312 1.72 18.04 10.48
N MET A 313 0.47 18.08 10.00
CA MET A 313 -0.39 16.91 9.94
C MET A 313 -0.03 15.98 8.78
N ASP A 314 0.34 16.53 7.63
CA ASP A 314 0.70 15.73 6.46
C ASP A 314 1.93 14.86 6.76
N GLY A 315 2.95 15.45 7.39
CA GLY A 315 4.13 14.74 7.84
C GLY A 315 3.80 13.64 8.86
N PHE A 316 2.87 13.88 9.78
CA PHE A 316 2.41 12.86 10.73
C PHE A 316 1.72 11.69 10.02
N GLU A 317 0.81 11.97 9.09
CA GLU A 317 0.09 10.94 8.33
C GLU A 317 1.05 10.10 7.48
N LEU A 318 2.02 10.72 6.81
CA LEU A 318 3.03 10.03 6.03
C LEU A 318 3.93 9.15 6.89
N GLN A 319 4.27 9.59 8.11
CA GLN A 319 5.00 8.76 9.07
C GLN A 319 4.20 7.53 9.50
N LEU A 320 2.90 7.71 9.77
CA LEU A 320 2.03 6.60 10.16
C LEU A 320 1.87 5.59 9.02
N LYS A 321 1.57 6.07 7.80
CA LYS A 321 1.50 5.23 6.59
C LYS A 321 2.80 4.47 6.36
N LEU A 322 3.95 5.13 6.48
CA LEU A 322 5.26 4.49 6.32
C LEU A 322 5.51 3.43 7.40
N ALA A 323 5.13 3.68 8.66
CA ALA A 323 5.28 2.70 9.73
C ALA A 323 4.39 1.46 9.50
N CYS A 324 3.13 1.64 9.07
CA CYS A 324 2.26 0.55 8.66
C CYS A 324 2.83 -0.24 7.47
N LEU A 325 3.38 0.47 6.47
CA LEU A 325 4.00 -0.16 5.31
C LEU A 325 5.22 -1.01 5.69
N LEU A 326 6.05 -0.52 6.60
CA LEU A 326 7.20 -1.26 7.11
C LEU A 326 6.78 -2.48 7.95
N LEU A 327 5.68 -2.38 8.71
CA LEU A 327 5.09 -3.52 9.43
C LEU A 327 4.59 -4.59 8.44
N ASN A 328 3.86 -4.18 7.39
CA ASN A 328 3.44 -5.09 6.32
C ASN A 328 4.65 -5.79 5.69
N MET A 329 5.72 -5.06 5.40
CA MET A 329 6.92 -5.64 4.80
C MET A 329 7.57 -6.71 5.71
N LYS A 330 7.57 -6.52 7.05
CA LYS A 330 8.02 -7.59 7.97
C LYS A 330 7.12 -8.83 7.89
N ARG A 331 5.80 -8.63 7.89
CA ARG A 331 4.83 -9.73 7.78
C ARG A 331 4.97 -10.47 6.47
N PHE A 332 5.17 -9.73 5.39
CA PHE A 332 5.39 -10.26 4.06
C PHE A 332 6.65 -11.10 3.94
N VAL A 333 7.77 -10.64 4.51
CA VAL A 333 9.00 -11.43 4.63
C VAL A 333 8.74 -12.74 5.39
N SER A 334 7.97 -12.67 6.49
CA SER A 334 7.62 -13.85 7.28
C SER A 334 6.69 -14.81 6.54
N LEU A 335 5.65 -14.31 5.87
CA LEU A 335 4.66 -15.11 5.16
C LEU A 335 5.27 -15.77 3.91
N GLY A 336 6.07 -15.02 3.16
CA GLY A 336 6.76 -15.53 1.97
C GLY A 336 8.07 -16.26 2.27
N GLN A 337 8.50 -16.30 3.53
CA GLN A 337 9.77 -16.92 3.94
C GLN A 337 10.98 -16.36 3.15
N VAL A 338 11.00 -15.04 2.95
CA VAL A 338 12.03 -14.36 2.14
C VAL A 338 13.39 -14.45 2.83
N SER A 339 14.36 -15.03 2.13
CA SER A 339 15.76 -15.01 2.55
C SER A 339 16.50 -13.82 1.94
N PRO A 340 17.19 -12.99 2.76
CA PRO A 340 18.04 -11.91 2.24
C PRO A 340 19.15 -12.45 1.33
N GLN A 341 19.48 -11.68 0.30
CA GLN A 341 20.58 -11.92 -0.64
C GLN A 341 21.68 -10.89 -0.37
N PRO A 342 22.93 -11.14 -0.79
CA PRO A 342 24.05 -10.24 -0.48
C PRO A 342 23.76 -8.76 -0.79
N HIS A 343 23.15 -8.45 -1.94
CA HIS A 343 22.84 -7.05 -2.31
C HIS A 343 21.78 -6.39 -1.42
N HIS A 344 20.88 -7.15 -0.80
CA HIS A 344 19.92 -6.64 0.18
C HIS A 344 20.60 -6.17 1.48
N THR A 345 21.82 -6.64 1.74
CA THR A 345 22.56 -6.39 2.99
C THR A 345 23.59 -5.27 2.87
N SER A 346 23.90 -4.81 1.65
CA SER A 346 25.02 -3.89 1.38
C SER A 346 24.98 -2.61 2.22
N TRP A 347 23.79 -2.11 2.56
CA TRP A 347 23.62 -0.89 3.38
C TRP A 347 24.19 -0.99 4.80
N VAL A 348 24.44 -2.21 5.31
CA VAL A 348 25.07 -2.41 6.62
C VAL A 348 26.57 -2.11 6.58
N GLN A 349 27.21 -2.23 5.41
CA GLN A 349 28.63 -1.94 5.25
C GLN A 349 28.91 -0.47 5.57
N GLN A 350 30.02 -0.19 6.25
CA GLN A 350 30.33 1.13 6.82
C GLN A 350 30.30 2.25 5.78
N ASP A 351 30.85 1.99 4.58
CA ASP A 351 31.07 3.00 3.55
C ASP A 351 30.18 2.85 2.30
N PHE A 352 29.18 1.97 2.36
CA PHE A 352 28.26 1.77 1.25
C PHE A 352 27.38 3.00 1.01
N ASP A 353 27.20 3.36 -0.26
CA ASP A 353 26.24 4.35 -0.72
C ASP A 353 25.63 3.90 -2.07
N PHE A 354 24.63 4.63 -2.54
CA PHE A 354 24.09 4.46 -3.88
C PHE A 354 25.18 4.57 -4.95
N PRO A 355 25.20 3.67 -5.94
CA PRO A 355 26.25 3.64 -6.95
C PRO A 355 26.29 4.95 -7.75
N GLY A 356 27.49 5.47 -7.97
CA GLY A 356 27.73 6.61 -8.85
C GLY A 356 27.87 6.21 -10.32
N THR A 357 27.63 7.14 -11.25
CA THR A 357 28.11 6.99 -12.62
C THR A 357 29.60 7.32 -12.69
N ALA A 358 30.47 6.31 -12.67
CA ALA A 358 31.86 6.43 -13.09
C ALA A 358 32.12 5.38 -14.18
N PRO A 359 32.98 5.67 -15.17
CA PRO A 359 33.12 4.83 -16.36
C PRO A 359 33.52 3.43 -15.94
N ILE A 360 32.85 2.44 -16.52
CA ILE A 360 33.10 1.01 -16.33
C ILE A 360 34.59 0.76 -16.53
N SER A 361 35.35 0.63 -15.44
CA SER A 361 36.67 0.00 -15.48
C SER A 361 36.43 -1.48 -15.19
N SER A 362 36.56 -2.25 -16.26
CA SER A 362 36.67 -3.69 -16.31
C SER A 362 37.34 -4.32 -15.08
N PHE A 363 36.60 -5.14 -14.33
CA PHE A 363 37.09 -6.45 -13.91
C PHE A 363 36.01 -7.50 -14.22
N VAL A 364 36.52 -8.64 -14.64
CA VAL A 364 35.92 -9.68 -15.48
C VAL A 364 34.91 -10.54 -14.71
N ASP A 365 33.74 -10.70 -15.32
CA ASP A 365 33.00 -11.94 -15.61
C ASP A 365 32.81 -13.02 -14.52
N ASP A 366 31.53 -13.31 -14.25
CA ASP A 366 31.00 -14.66 -14.04
C ASP A 366 29.71 -14.77 -14.87
N THR A 367 29.86 -14.84 -16.20
CA THR A 367 28.80 -15.34 -17.08
C THR A 367 28.74 -16.85 -16.95
N VAL A 368 27.69 -17.33 -16.30
CA VAL A 368 27.17 -18.66 -16.63
C VAL A 368 26.50 -18.53 -18.00
N GLY A 369 27.25 -18.86 -19.03
CA GLY A 369 26.76 -18.92 -20.41
C GLY A 369 25.67 -19.97 -20.55
N ILE A 370 24.44 -19.53 -20.78
CA ILE A 370 23.35 -20.38 -21.25
C ILE A 370 23.54 -20.55 -22.77
N SER A 371 23.75 -21.78 -23.21
CA SER A 371 23.99 -22.15 -24.60
C SER A 371 22.87 -21.67 -25.53
N ILE A 372 23.24 -21.12 -26.69
CA ILE A 372 22.32 -20.77 -27.79
C ILE A 372 21.50 -22.01 -28.24
N ALA A 373 22.03 -23.22 -28.06
CA ALA A 373 21.29 -24.45 -28.32
C ALA A 373 20.08 -24.63 -27.38
N ALA A 374 20.16 -24.15 -26.14
CA ALA A 374 19.03 -24.17 -25.20
C ALA A 374 17.95 -23.17 -25.62
N LYS A 375 18.33 -21.96 -26.08
CA LYS A 375 17.35 -21.00 -26.64
C LYS A 375 16.70 -21.48 -27.93
N ASN A 376 17.41 -22.24 -28.76
CA ASN A 376 16.83 -22.82 -29.97
C ASN A 376 15.91 -23.99 -29.62
N HIS A 377 16.24 -24.81 -28.62
CA HIS A 377 15.35 -25.86 -28.10
C HIS A 377 14.09 -25.27 -27.45
N ASP A 378 14.23 -24.22 -26.63
CA ASP A 378 13.10 -23.51 -26.01
C ASP A 378 12.22 -22.85 -27.08
N ARG A 379 12.82 -22.32 -28.15
CA ARG A 379 12.09 -21.77 -29.29
C ARG A 379 11.37 -22.86 -30.08
N GLU A 380 12.02 -24.00 -30.34
CA GLU A 380 11.41 -25.14 -31.04
C GLU A 380 10.24 -25.71 -30.22
N ILE A 381 10.38 -25.82 -28.90
CA ILE A 381 9.31 -26.22 -27.97
C ILE A 381 8.17 -25.20 -28.01
N ILE A 382 8.45 -23.90 -27.96
CA ILE A 382 7.42 -22.85 -28.04
C ILE A 382 6.73 -22.86 -29.40
N GLU A 383 7.46 -23.05 -30.51
CA GLU A 383 6.89 -23.14 -31.85
C GLU A 383 6.08 -24.43 -32.04
N GLU A 384 6.46 -25.55 -31.42
CA GLU A 384 5.72 -26.82 -31.43
C GLU A 384 4.44 -26.74 -30.57
N LEU A 385 4.50 -26.09 -29.40
CA LEU A 385 3.34 -25.78 -28.55
C LEU A 385 2.39 -24.81 -29.25
N GLN A 386 2.90 -23.81 -29.97
CA GLN A 386 2.10 -22.87 -30.76
C GLN A 386 1.47 -23.55 -31.99
N ARG A 387 2.18 -24.47 -32.64
CA ARG A 387 1.62 -25.30 -33.73
C ARG A 387 0.55 -26.26 -33.22
N SER A 388 0.76 -26.86 -32.05
CA SER A 388 -0.23 -27.71 -31.37
C SER A 388 -1.47 -26.93 -30.91
N LEU A 389 -1.30 -25.66 -30.53
CA LEU A 389 -2.37 -24.75 -30.14
C LEU A 389 -3.19 -24.29 -31.37
N LEU A 390 -2.53 -24.07 -32.49
CA LEU A 390 -3.14 -23.62 -33.75
C LEU A 390 -3.78 -24.77 -34.56
N SER A 391 -3.64 -26.04 -34.13
CA SER A 391 -4.21 -27.21 -34.81
C SER A 391 -5.41 -27.86 -34.12
N LEU A 392 -6.08 -27.20 -33.17
CA LEU A 392 -7.40 -27.63 -32.73
C LEU A 392 -8.46 -26.68 -33.29
N SER A 393 -8.87 -27.03 -34.51
CA SER A 393 -10.14 -26.64 -35.09
C SER A 393 -11.30 -27.12 -34.21
N MET A 394 -12.37 -26.34 -34.28
CA MET A 394 -13.75 -26.73 -33.99
C MET A 394 -14.04 -28.18 -34.41
N ASP A 395 -14.60 -28.97 -33.50
CA ASP A 395 -15.86 -29.65 -33.75
C ASP A 395 -16.56 -30.03 -32.43
N ASP A 396 -17.77 -29.48 -32.35
CA ASP A 396 -19.03 -29.96 -31.78
C ASP A 396 -19.27 -30.19 -30.28
N ASP A 397 -20.34 -29.50 -29.85
CA ASP A 397 -21.40 -29.91 -28.91
C ASP A 397 -21.10 -30.19 -27.42
N THR A 398 -21.37 -29.21 -26.55
CA THR A 398 -22.68 -29.07 -25.83
C THR A 398 -22.65 -28.00 -24.72
N ASN A 399 -23.46 -26.96 -24.93
CA ASN A 399 -24.31 -26.19 -24.01
C ASN A 399 -24.05 -26.23 -22.48
N VAL A 400 -23.96 -25.04 -21.83
CA VAL A 400 -24.90 -24.52 -20.79
C VAL A 400 -24.30 -23.34 -19.97
N LEU A 401 -25.02 -22.20 -20.07
CA LEU A 401 -25.22 -21.05 -19.15
C LEU A 401 -24.27 -19.84 -19.12
N LYS A 402 -24.88 -18.70 -19.49
CA LYS A 402 -24.39 -17.32 -19.53
C LYS A 402 -24.31 -16.68 -18.13
N VAL A 403 -23.31 -15.83 -17.93
CA VAL A 403 -23.30 -14.72 -16.96
C VAL A 403 -22.94 -13.45 -17.72
N ASP A 404 -23.73 -12.39 -17.54
CA ASP A 404 -23.64 -11.12 -18.26
C ASP A 404 -22.23 -10.49 -18.16
N GLN A 405 -21.60 -10.34 -19.32
CA GLN A 405 -20.44 -9.46 -19.52
C GLN A 405 -20.95 -8.06 -19.89
N PRO A 406 -20.19 -6.99 -19.56
CA PRO A 406 -20.52 -5.64 -20.00
C PRO A 406 -20.60 -5.59 -21.53
N ASP A 407 -21.70 -5.07 -22.06
CA ASP A 407 -21.98 -5.05 -23.49
C ASP A 407 -20.87 -4.29 -24.26
N GLU A 408 -20.13 -5.03 -25.09
CA GLU A 408 -19.20 -4.47 -26.06
C GLU A 408 -19.98 -4.09 -27.33
N TYR A 409 -19.87 -2.83 -27.76
CA TYR A 409 -20.51 -2.33 -28.97
C TYR A 409 -19.46 -1.96 -30.02
N GLU A 410 -19.74 -2.30 -31.27
CA GLU A 410 -18.84 -1.99 -32.39
C GLU A 410 -18.92 -0.51 -32.76
N VAL A 411 -17.76 0.12 -32.84
CA VAL A 411 -17.62 1.52 -33.25
C VAL A 411 -17.66 1.60 -34.78
N GLU A 412 -18.58 2.39 -35.33
CA GLU A 412 -18.65 2.67 -36.76
C GLU A 412 -17.61 3.72 -37.15
N SER A 413 -17.56 4.83 -36.40
CA SER A 413 -16.58 5.90 -36.62
C SER A 413 -16.50 6.88 -35.45
N ILE A 414 -15.40 7.62 -35.38
CA ILE A 414 -15.26 8.79 -34.50
C ILE A 414 -15.63 10.04 -35.31
N ILE A 415 -16.64 10.78 -34.85
CA ILE A 415 -17.20 11.91 -35.60
C ILE A 415 -16.75 13.27 -35.08
N ALA A 416 -16.33 13.36 -33.81
CA ALA A 416 -15.83 14.60 -33.21
C ALA A 416 -14.87 14.33 -32.05
N HIS A 417 -14.11 15.35 -31.66
CA HIS A 417 -13.29 15.32 -30.45
C HIS A 417 -13.44 16.62 -29.65
N ARG A 418 -13.21 16.56 -28.34
CA ARG A 418 -13.17 17.75 -27.47
C ARG A 418 -12.08 17.64 -26.40
N GLY A 419 -11.59 18.80 -25.96
CA GLY A 419 -10.61 18.91 -24.88
C GLY A 419 -9.13 18.76 -25.29
N PRO A 420 -8.21 18.97 -24.33
CA PRO A 420 -6.76 18.93 -24.56
C PRO A 420 -6.25 17.50 -24.80
N LYS A 421 -5.21 17.34 -25.62
CA LYS A 421 -4.69 16.03 -26.11
C LYS A 421 -4.49 14.96 -25.01
N ARG A 422 -4.06 15.35 -23.80
CA ARG A 422 -3.85 14.42 -22.67
C ARG A 422 -5.14 13.88 -22.01
N ARG A 423 -6.29 14.55 -22.21
CA ARG A 423 -7.61 14.19 -21.65
C ARG A 423 -8.72 14.34 -22.71
N ARG A 424 -8.41 14.00 -23.95
CA ARG A 424 -9.32 14.17 -25.09
C ARG A 424 -10.42 13.12 -25.04
N GLU A 425 -11.65 13.58 -25.26
CA GLU A 425 -12.82 12.72 -25.44
C GLU A 425 -13.21 12.67 -26.92
N TYR A 426 -13.73 11.54 -27.35
CA TYR A 426 -14.15 11.26 -28.73
C TYR A 426 -15.65 10.98 -28.78
N LEU A 427 -16.35 11.60 -29.72
CA LEU A 427 -17.76 11.31 -29.96
C LEU A 427 -17.85 10.11 -30.91
N VAL A 428 -18.36 9.00 -30.40
CA VAL A 428 -18.40 7.70 -31.06
C VAL A 428 -19.77 7.51 -31.72
N LYS A 429 -19.78 7.17 -33.01
CA LYS A 429 -20.94 6.65 -33.74
C LYS A 429 -20.90 5.12 -33.71
N TRP A 430 -21.98 4.50 -33.24
CA TRP A 430 -22.09 3.05 -33.11
C TRP A 430 -22.69 2.41 -34.37
N VAL A 431 -22.22 1.22 -34.74
CA VAL A 431 -22.72 0.49 -35.91
C VAL A 431 -24.20 0.14 -35.71
N GLY A 432 -25.05 0.53 -36.66
CA GLY A 432 -26.48 0.19 -36.65
C GLY A 432 -27.38 1.03 -35.74
N TYR A 433 -26.82 2.04 -35.05
CA TYR A 433 -27.60 2.98 -34.21
C TYR A 433 -27.66 4.37 -34.84
N ASP A 434 -28.73 5.13 -34.61
CA ASP A 434 -28.85 6.49 -35.15
C ASP A 434 -27.96 7.49 -34.41
N SER A 435 -27.75 8.67 -35.00
CA SER A 435 -26.87 9.71 -34.45
C SER A 435 -27.29 10.25 -33.07
N GLU A 436 -28.53 10.01 -32.65
CA GLU A 436 -29.03 10.34 -31.32
C GLU A 436 -28.37 9.50 -30.21
N HIS A 437 -27.73 8.39 -30.56
CA HIS A 437 -27.06 7.48 -29.61
C HIS A 437 -25.54 7.66 -29.56
N ASN A 438 -25.02 8.69 -30.23
CA ASN A 438 -23.61 9.00 -30.19
C ASN A 438 -23.18 9.39 -28.77
N GLN A 439 -22.07 8.81 -28.30
CA GLN A 439 -21.61 9.01 -26.93
C GLN A 439 -20.16 9.49 -26.88
N TRP A 440 -19.86 10.36 -25.91
CA TRP A 440 -18.50 10.82 -25.63
C TRP A 440 -17.75 9.76 -24.82
N CYS A 441 -16.67 9.23 -25.38
CA CYS A 441 -15.84 8.18 -24.80
C CYS A 441 -14.39 8.66 -24.63
N THR A 442 -13.76 8.25 -23.52
CA THR A 442 -12.33 8.46 -23.26
C THR A 442 -11.49 7.33 -23.85
N LYS A 443 -10.20 7.57 -24.08
CA LYS A 443 -9.29 6.59 -24.74
C LYS A 443 -9.25 5.22 -24.04
N ASP A 444 -9.44 5.17 -22.73
CA ASP A 444 -9.48 3.95 -21.91
C ASP A 444 -10.74 3.08 -22.13
N LYS A 445 -11.79 3.61 -22.78
CA LYS A 445 -13.02 2.86 -23.09
C LYS A 445 -12.98 2.10 -24.41
N PHE A 446 -11.90 2.20 -25.18
CA PHE A 446 -11.76 1.50 -26.46
C PHE A 446 -10.94 0.22 -26.26
N CYS A 447 -11.39 -0.91 -26.83
CA CYS A 447 -10.64 -2.18 -26.79
C CYS A 447 -9.33 -2.17 -27.62
N GLY A 448 -9.04 -1.07 -28.33
CA GLY A 448 -7.81 -0.87 -29.10
C GLY A 448 -7.63 0.59 -29.55
N THR A 449 -6.41 0.97 -29.96
CA THR A 449 -6.11 2.37 -30.33
C THR A 449 -6.20 2.67 -31.83
N ALA A 450 -6.36 1.66 -32.68
CA ALA A 450 -6.24 1.80 -34.15
C ALA A 450 -7.17 2.88 -34.74
N MET A 451 -8.46 2.90 -34.35
CA MET A 451 -9.43 3.89 -34.83
C MET A 451 -9.17 5.30 -34.29
N ILE A 452 -8.65 5.42 -33.06
CA ILE A 452 -8.26 6.71 -32.49
C ILE A 452 -7.06 7.26 -33.25
N ASP A 453 -6.07 6.41 -33.52
CA ASP A 453 -4.84 6.79 -34.21
C ASP A 453 -5.10 7.14 -35.69
N GLU A 454 -6.12 6.54 -36.33
CA GLU A 454 -6.59 6.90 -37.66
C GLU A 454 -7.34 8.25 -37.67
N TYR A 455 -8.24 8.46 -36.70
CA TYR A 455 -8.97 9.72 -36.57
C TYR A 455 -8.03 10.89 -36.28
N GLU A 456 -7.09 10.76 -35.32
CA GLU A 456 -6.11 11.80 -34.99
C GLU A 456 -5.22 12.17 -36.19
N ARG A 457 -4.84 11.17 -37.01
CA ARG A 457 -4.13 11.41 -38.28
C ARG A 457 -4.94 12.23 -39.27
N SER A 458 -6.26 12.01 -39.36
CA SER A 458 -7.12 12.74 -40.31
C SER A 458 -7.34 14.21 -39.94
N ILE A 459 -7.23 14.57 -38.67
CA ILE A 459 -7.37 15.96 -38.16
C ILE A 459 -6.02 16.68 -37.97
N GLY A 460 -4.90 16.04 -38.33
CA GLY A 460 -3.56 16.65 -38.29
C GLY A 460 -2.98 16.87 -36.88
N VAL A 461 -3.28 15.98 -35.92
CA VAL A 461 -2.85 16.07 -34.51
C VAL A 461 -1.91 14.95 -34.10
#